data_AF-X1M520-F1
#
_entry.id   AF-X1M520-F1
#
_cell.length_a   1.000
_cell.length_b   1.000
_cell.length_c   1.000
_cell.angle_alpha   90.00
_cell.angle_beta   90.00
_cell.angle_gamma   90.00
#
_symmetry.space_group_name_H-M   'P 1'
#
loop_
_entity.id
_entity.type
_entity.pdbx_description
1 polymer ?
#
loop_
_entity_poly.entity_id
_entity_poly.type
_entity_poly.pdbx_seq_one_letter_code
_entity_poly.pdbx_strand_id
1 'polypeptide(L)'
;GYEGIFPEISRTLTLKGADLIIWPSKFSNDRQINICRSRGAENKIFIACSNSISHQSNGHSLLTSPSGQILTSCLDKTEQASLSSLNLLLSRNKDIVPHTNTILNRKPDTYKILTQ
;
A
#
# COMPACT_ATOMS: atom_id res chain seq x y z
N GLY A 1 -2.89 -1.30 -11.43
CA GLY A 1 -1.50 -1.08 -11.83
C GLY A 1 -1.04 0.35 -11.56
N TYR A 2 -1.20 1.28 -12.50
CA TYR A 2 -0.66 2.64 -12.40
C TYR A 2 -1.19 3.45 -11.18
N GLU A 3 -2.37 3.11 -10.70
CA GLU A 3 -3.08 3.73 -9.56
C GLU A 3 -2.24 3.80 -8.29
N GLY A 4 -1.38 2.80 -8.02
CA GLY A 4 -0.59 2.78 -6.78
C GLY A 4 0.47 3.88 -6.72
N ILE A 5 0.85 4.47 -7.87
CA ILE A 5 1.80 5.59 -7.92
C ILE A 5 1.18 6.85 -7.29
N PHE A 6 -0.14 7.02 -7.44
CA PHE A 6 -0.89 8.15 -6.92
C PHE A 6 -1.24 7.97 -5.43
N PRO A 7 -0.65 8.75 -4.51
CA PRO A 7 -0.99 8.68 -3.09
C PRO A 7 -2.45 9.05 -2.80
N GLU A 8 -3.10 9.80 -3.68
CA GLU A 8 -4.49 10.24 -3.53
C GLU A 8 -5.47 9.06 -3.52
N ILE A 9 -5.17 8.02 -4.29
CA ILE A 9 -6.04 6.84 -4.43
C ILE A 9 -6.03 6.02 -3.15
N SER A 10 -4.84 5.66 -2.64
CA SER A 10 -4.70 4.96 -1.36
C SER A 10 -5.28 5.76 -0.20
N ARG A 11 -5.04 7.08 -0.18
CA ARG A 11 -5.61 8.00 0.82
C ARG A 11 -7.13 8.00 0.78
N THR A 12 -7.73 8.06 -0.40
CA THR A 12 -9.19 8.08 -0.56
C THR A 12 -9.81 6.79 -0.06
N LEU A 13 -9.25 5.63 -0.41
CA LEU A 13 -9.72 4.33 0.07
C LEU A 13 -9.59 4.21 1.60
N THR A 14 -8.49 4.70 2.15
CA THR A 14 -8.27 4.71 3.61
C THR A 14 -9.32 5.57 4.33
N LEU A 15 -9.62 6.76 3.80
CA LEU A 15 -10.65 7.64 4.36
C LEU A 15 -12.06 7.05 4.26
N LYS A 16 -12.29 6.15 3.29
CA LYS A 16 -13.52 5.35 3.18
C LYS A 16 -13.55 4.14 4.15
N GLY A 17 -12.51 3.96 4.97
CA GLY A 17 -12.47 2.95 6.03
C GLY A 17 -11.70 1.67 5.69
N ALA A 18 -10.95 1.63 4.58
CA ALA A 18 -10.16 0.47 4.20
C ALA A 18 -9.09 0.10 5.24
N ASP A 19 -8.95 -1.20 5.53
CA ASP A 19 -7.87 -1.78 6.34
C ASP A 19 -6.75 -2.39 5.50
N LEU A 20 -7.11 -2.86 4.31
CA LEU A 20 -6.25 -3.50 3.33
C LEU A 20 -6.62 -2.98 1.95
N ILE A 21 -5.63 -2.63 1.15
CA ILE A 21 -5.79 -2.41 -0.29
C ILE A 21 -5.19 -3.59 -1.03
N ILE A 22 -5.98 -4.20 -1.90
CA ILE A 22 -5.51 -5.19 -2.88
C ILE A 22 -5.18 -4.44 -4.17
N TRP A 23 -3.94 -4.57 -4.62
CA TRP A 23 -3.41 -3.83 -5.76
C TRP A 23 -2.81 -4.76 -6.82
N PRO A 24 -3.58 -5.09 -7.86
CA PRO A 24 -3.06 -5.76 -9.04
C PRO A 24 -2.12 -4.82 -9.82
N SER A 25 -0.96 -5.32 -10.25
CA SER A 25 0.05 -4.54 -10.96
C SER A 25 0.76 -5.34 -12.05
N LYS A 26 1.50 -4.61 -12.90
CA LYS A 26 2.26 -5.13 -14.04
C LYS A 26 3.54 -4.31 -14.23
N PHE A 27 4.44 -4.37 -13.25
CA PHE A 27 5.74 -3.69 -13.30
C PHE A 27 6.84 -4.67 -13.72
N SER A 28 7.70 -4.22 -14.62
CA SER A 28 8.93 -4.92 -15.05
C SER A 28 10.12 -4.67 -14.12
N ASN A 29 10.00 -3.71 -13.21
CA ASN A 29 10.97 -3.38 -12.18
C ASN A 29 10.31 -3.42 -10.80
N ASP A 30 11.11 -3.33 -9.74
CA ASP A 30 10.62 -3.52 -8.37
C ASP A 30 10.06 -2.26 -7.70
N ARG A 31 9.56 -1.29 -8.49
CA ARG A 31 8.99 -0.05 -7.95
C ARG A 31 7.77 -0.30 -7.06
N GLN A 32 7.00 -1.35 -7.33
CA GLN A 32 5.86 -1.76 -6.51
C GLN A 32 6.25 -2.01 -5.06
N ILE A 33 7.48 -2.46 -4.78
CA ILE A 33 7.95 -2.68 -3.41
C ILE A 33 7.94 -1.36 -2.64
N ASN A 34 8.63 -0.34 -3.16
CA ASN A 34 8.68 0.97 -2.50
C ASN A 34 7.30 1.62 -2.42
N ILE A 35 6.50 1.51 -3.48
CA ILE A 35 5.13 2.02 -3.51
C ILE A 35 4.31 1.37 -2.39
N CYS A 36 4.26 0.04 -2.27
CA CYS A 36 3.48 -0.65 -1.23
C CYS A 36 3.91 -0.26 0.18
N ARG A 37 5.22 -0.12 0.41
CA ARG A 37 5.75 0.27 1.71
C ARG A 37 5.31 1.70 2.07
N SER A 38 5.44 2.64 1.14
CA SER A 38 5.00 4.02 1.33
C SER A 38 3.49 4.11 1.51
N ARG A 39 2.69 3.49 0.63
CA ARG A 39 1.21 3.51 0.69
C ARG A 39 0.68 2.91 1.99
N GLY A 40 1.29 1.82 2.47
CA GLY A 40 0.92 1.18 3.74
C GLY A 40 1.26 2.03 4.95
N ALA A 41 2.48 2.55 5.02
CA ALA A 41 2.95 3.38 6.13
C ALA A 41 2.22 4.73 6.21
N GLU A 42 2.08 5.44 5.09
CA GLU A 42 1.48 6.78 5.06
C GLU A 42 -0.01 6.77 5.42
N ASN A 43 -0.69 5.64 5.26
CA ASN A 43 -2.13 5.48 5.53
C ASN A 43 -2.41 4.57 6.75
N LYS A 44 -1.36 3.97 7.35
CA LYS A 44 -1.47 2.98 8.42
C LYS A 44 -2.44 1.85 8.06
N ILE A 45 -2.25 1.22 6.90
CA ILE A 45 -3.05 0.10 6.40
C ILE A 45 -2.16 -0.97 5.76
N PHE A 46 -2.71 -2.16 5.55
CA PHE A 46 -2.03 -3.20 4.80
C PHE A 46 -2.13 -2.95 3.29
N ILE A 47 -1.11 -3.36 2.50
CA ILE A 47 -1.17 -3.36 1.04
C ILE A 47 -0.78 -4.75 0.53
N ALA A 48 -1.68 -5.42 -0.20
CA ALA A 48 -1.41 -6.66 -0.91
C ALA A 48 -1.21 -6.35 -2.39
N CYS A 49 0.01 -6.44 -2.89
CA CYS A 49 0.33 -6.24 -4.29
C CYS A 49 0.52 -7.58 -5.00
N SER A 50 -0.33 -7.84 -5.99
CA SER A 50 -0.13 -8.94 -6.94
C SER A 50 0.44 -8.37 -8.22
N ASN A 51 1.69 -8.69 -8.54
CA ASN A 51 2.33 -8.27 -9.77
C ASN A 51 2.44 -9.46 -10.72
N SER A 52 1.96 -9.29 -11.95
CA SER A 52 1.91 -10.40 -12.92
C SER A 52 3.29 -10.85 -13.37
N ILE A 53 3.39 -12.06 -13.92
CA ILE A 53 4.57 -12.54 -14.63
C ILE A 53 4.25 -12.53 -16.12
N SER A 54 5.01 -11.75 -16.88
CA SER A 54 4.87 -11.63 -18.33
C SER A 54 6.15 -11.05 -18.93
N HIS A 55 6.24 -10.94 -20.25
CA HIS A 55 7.36 -10.23 -20.90
C HIS A 55 7.54 -8.78 -20.38
N GLN A 56 6.49 -8.16 -19.85
CA GLN A 56 6.51 -6.78 -19.36
C GLN A 56 6.41 -6.69 -17.82
N SER A 57 6.47 -7.80 -17.09
CA SER A 57 6.34 -7.79 -15.63
C SER A 57 7.03 -8.97 -14.96
N ASN A 58 7.68 -8.72 -13.83
CA ASN A 58 8.64 -9.67 -13.24
C ASN A 58 8.09 -10.50 -12.07
N GLY A 59 6.82 -10.42 -11.70
CA GLY A 59 6.36 -11.06 -10.45
C GLY A 59 6.75 -10.21 -9.23
N HIS A 60 7.36 -10.79 -8.19
CA HIS A 60 7.63 -10.06 -6.94
C HIS A 60 6.35 -9.46 -6.30
N SER A 61 5.29 -10.28 -6.25
CA SER A 61 4.11 -9.97 -5.45
C SER A 61 4.49 -9.88 -3.97
N LEU A 62 3.85 -9.00 -3.20
CA LEU A 62 4.16 -8.80 -1.79
C LEU A 62 2.97 -8.32 -0.97
N LEU A 63 3.10 -8.46 0.35
CA LEU A 63 2.17 -7.93 1.34
C LEU A 63 2.92 -7.04 2.33
N THR A 64 2.43 -5.83 2.57
CA THR A 64 3.00 -4.91 3.58
C THR A 64 2.08 -4.69 4.77
N SER A 65 2.68 -4.46 5.93
CA SER A 65 2.00 -4.07 7.16
C SER A 65 1.67 -2.56 7.18
N PRO A 66 0.86 -2.09 8.15
CA PRO A 66 0.64 -0.67 8.42
C PRO A 66 1.89 0.15 8.76
N SER A 67 3.03 -0.49 9.08
CA SER A 67 4.31 0.20 9.27
C SER A 67 5.14 0.26 7.98
N GLY A 68 4.66 -0.33 6.88
CA GLY A 68 5.41 -0.48 5.63
C GLY A 68 6.46 -1.59 5.69
N GLN A 69 6.39 -2.50 6.66
CA GLN A 69 7.22 -3.71 6.69
C GLN A 69 6.67 -4.73 5.69
N ILE A 70 7.54 -5.40 4.94
CA ILE A 70 7.14 -6.52 4.08
C ILE A 70 6.88 -7.73 4.99
N LEU A 71 5.65 -8.21 5.01
CA LEU A 71 5.23 -9.38 5.78
C LEU A 71 5.52 -10.67 5.02
N THR A 72 5.35 -10.62 3.70
CA THR A 72 5.72 -11.73 2.80
C THR A 72 5.91 -11.24 1.36
N SER A 73 6.66 -11.99 0.56
CA SER A 73 6.92 -11.73 -0.85
C SER A 73 7.13 -13.01 -1.65
N CYS A 74 6.84 -12.96 -2.95
CA CYS A 74 7.20 -13.99 -3.93
C CYS A 74 8.54 -13.65 -4.61
N LEU A 75 9.15 -14.63 -5.28
CA LEU A 75 10.33 -14.44 -6.13
C LEU A 75 9.99 -13.81 -7.49
N ASP A 76 11.00 -13.38 -8.25
CA ASP A 76 10.82 -12.90 -9.62
C ASP A 76 10.71 -14.07 -10.59
N LYS A 77 10.05 -13.79 -11.72
CA LYS A 77 9.97 -14.65 -12.91
C LYS A 77 9.48 -16.07 -12.64
N THR A 78 8.84 -16.30 -11.49
CA THR A 78 8.39 -17.61 -11.02
C THR A 78 6.98 -17.49 -10.48
N GLU A 79 6.05 -18.28 -11.03
CA GLU A 79 4.67 -18.31 -10.54
C GLU A 79 4.63 -18.87 -9.12
N GLN A 80 4.14 -18.07 -8.18
CA GLN A 80 4.14 -18.40 -6.76
C GLN A 80 2.97 -17.72 -6.05
N ALA A 81 2.46 -18.41 -5.03
CA ALA A 81 1.57 -17.83 -4.04
C ALA A 81 2.31 -17.75 -2.71
N SER A 82 2.01 -16.71 -1.93
CA SER A 82 2.53 -16.56 -0.57
C SER A 82 1.41 -16.16 0.38
N LEU A 83 1.51 -16.62 1.62
CA LEU A 83 0.48 -16.48 2.64
C LEU A 83 1.04 -15.77 3.88
N SER A 84 0.23 -14.91 4.49
CA SER A 84 0.53 -14.30 5.78
C SER A 84 -0.77 -14.02 6.54
N SER A 85 -0.76 -14.27 7.85
CA SER A 85 -1.87 -13.93 8.74
C SER A 85 -1.88 -12.44 9.05
N LEU A 86 -3.03 -11.78 8.92
CA LEU A 86 -3.17 -10.35 9.19
C LEU A 86 -3.97 -10.09 10.46
N ASN A 87 -3.43 -9.26 11.36
CA ASN A 87 -4.20 -8.65 12.43
C ASN A 87 -4.70 -7.27 11.98
N LEU A 88 -5.94 -7.21 11.48
CA LEU A 88 -6.55 -5.98 10.96
C LEU A 88 -6.73 -4.89 12.04
N LEU A 89 -6.68 -5.21 13.33
CA LEU A 89 -6.75 -4.17 14.37
C LEU A 89 -5.56 -3.20 14.29
N LEU A 90 -4.41 -3.65 13.75
CA LEU A 90 -3.23 -2.81 13.57
C LEU A 90 -3.47 -1.67 12.56
N SER A 91 -4.38 -1.82 11.59
CA SER A 91 -4.73 -0.74 10.67
C SER A 91 -5.72 0.25 11.28
N ARG A 92 -6.37 -0.09 12.40
CA ARG A 92 -7.31 0.81 13.09
C ARG A 92 -6.59 1.84 13.97
N ASN A 93 -5.37 1.54 14.43
CA ASN A 93 -4.51 2.53 15.06
C ASN A 93 -3.80 3.39 14.00
N LYS A 94 -4.22 4.65 13.90
CA LYS A 94 -3.70 5.63 12.93
C LYS A 94 -2.55 6.49 13.47
N ASP A 95 -2.09 6.23 14.68
CA ASP A 95 -0.94 6.92 15.26
C ASP A 95 0.37 6.39 14.69
N ILE A 96 1.25 7.31 14.30
CA ILE A 96 2.58 7.03 13.77
C ILE A 96 3.60 7.15 14.91
N VAL A 97 3.54 8.28 15.62
CA VAL A 97 4.31 8.62 16.82
C VAL A 97 3.39 9.43 17.75
N PRO A 98 3.75 9.65 19.02
CA PRO A 98 2.93 10.48 19.92
C PRO A 98 2.54 11.81 19.27
N HIS A 99 1.26 12.17 19.41
CA HIS A 99 0.67 13.40 18.84
C HIS A 99 0.63 13.47 17.29
N THR A 100 0.94 12.38 16.58
CA THR A 100 0.88 12.33 15.11
C THR A 100 0.02 11.17 14.63
N ASN A 101 -1.17 11.49 14.14
CA ASN A 101 -2.17 10.60 13.58
C ASN A 101 -2.40 10.89 12.09
N THR A 102 -2.31 9.86 11.24
CA THR A 102 -2.37 10.04 9.77
C THR A 102 -3.72 10.55 9.25
N ILE A 103 -4.81 10.34 9.99
CA ILE A 103 -6.15 10.79 9.59
C ILE A 103 -6.54 12.10 10.28
N LEU A 104 -6.40 12.16 11.60
CA LEU A 104 -6.90 13.28 12.41
C LEU A 104 -6.05 14.54 12.26
N ASN A 105 -4.74 14.43 11.98
CA ASN A 105 -3.87 15.60 11.83
C ASN A 105 -3.75 16.11 10.38
N ARG A 106 -4.59 15.63 9.47
CA ARG A 106 -4.69 16.19 8.11
C ARG A 106 -5.18 17.64 8.16
N LYS A 107 -4.87 18.41 7.12
CA LYS A 107 -5.37 19.78 6.92
C LYS A 107 -6.09 19.91 5.58
N PRO A 108 -7.32 19.33 5.44
CA PRO A 108 -8.03 19.28 4.16
C PRO A 108 -8.16 20.64 3.45
N ASP A 109 -8.37 21.71 4.22
CA ASP A 109 -8.52 23.07 3.66
C ASP A 109 -7.28 23.58 2.90
N THR A 110 -6.10 23.00 3.17
CA THR A 110 -4.85 23.35 2.49
C THR A 110 -4.63 22.57 1.19
N TYR A 111 -5.43 21.55 0.89
CA TYR A 111 -5.23 20.66 -0.25
C TYR A 111 -5.95 21.10 -1.53
N LYS A 112 -6.49 22.34 -1.56
CA LYS A 112 -7.32 22.83 -2.67
C LYS A 112 -6.62 22.76 -4.04
N ILE A 113 -5.29 22.87 -4.10
CA ILE A 113 -4.51 22.74 -5.34
C ILE A 113 -4.57 21.33 -5.95
N LEU A 114 -4.90 20.29 -5.16
CA LEU A 114 -5.06 18.92 -5.65
C LEU A 114 -6.43 18.67 -6.32
N THR A 115 -7.35 19.62 -6.18
CA THR A 115 -8.74 19.53 -6.69
C THR A 115 -9.05 20.59 -7.74
N GLN A 116 -8.04 21.31 -8.23
CA GLN A 116 -8.13 22.25 -9.35
C GLN A 116 -7.99 21.49 -10.67
#